data_AF-A0A7X6H0P1-F1
#
_entry.id   AF-A0A7X6H0P1-F1
#
_cell.length_a   1.000
_cell.length_b   1.000
_cell.length_c   1.000
_cell.angle_alpha   90.00
_cell.angle_beta   90.00
_cell.angle_gamma   90.00
#
_symmetry.space_group_name_H-M   'P 1'
#
loop_
_entity.id
_entity.type
_entity.pdbx_description
1 polymer ?
#
loop_
_entity_poly.entity_id
_entity_poly.type
_entity_poly.pdbx_seq_one_letter_code
_entity_poly.pdbx_strand_id
1 'polypeptide(L)'
;MTILRLLSRTAGLAALVLGVVGAGHAMGPAETLDTDGDGLISLAEIQVAMPGMTEAEFLALDSTGDGLLDADELAAAAEAGLITLG
;
A
#
# COMPACT_ATOMS: atom_id res chain seq x y z
N MET A 1 14.21 -10.39 31.26
CA MET A 1 13.38 -9.33 30.65
C MET A 1 13.32 -9.63 29.16
N THR A 2 12.36 -10.46 28.75
CA THR A 2 12.33 -11.14 27.44
C THR A 2 12.20 -10.13 26.31
N ILE A 3 13.26 -10.02 25.53
CA ILE A 3 13.45 -9.05 24.47
C ILE A 3 12.73 -9.54 23.22
N LEU A 4 11.96 -8.62 22.63
CA LEU A 4 11.61 -8.51 21.22
C LEU A 4 10.80 -9.67 20.62
N ARG A 5 9.48 -9.49 20.60
CA ARG A 5 8.59 -10.27 19.74
C ARG A 5 9.00 -10.01 18.28
N LEU A 6 9.50 -11.08 17.69
CA LEU A 6 9.81 -11.28 16.29
C LEU A 6 8.60 -10.91 15.43
N LEU A 7 8.56 -9.66 14.94
CA LEU A 7 7.63 -9.32 13.88
C LEU A 7 8.08 -10.07 12.62
N SER A 8 7.14 -10.82 12.08
CA SER A 8 7.23 -11.78 10.98
C SER A 8 8.15 -11.30 9.85
N ARG A 9 9.30 -11.97 9.68
CA ARG A 9 10.19 -11.81 8.53
C ARG A 9 9.78 -12.77 7.43
N THR A 10 8.74 -12.43 6.70
CA THR A 10 8.49 -13.02 5.38
C THR A 10 7.98 -11.91 4.47
N ALA A 11 8.85 -10.93 4.17
CA ALA A 11 8.65 -10.05 3.03
C ALA A 11 8.79 -10.93 1.78
N GLY A 12 7.66 -11.37 1.24
CA GLY A 12 7.59 -12.12 -0.01
C GLY A 12 7.96 -11.19 -1.14
N LEU A 13 9.19 -11.28 -1.65
CA LEU A 13 9.54 -10.65 -2.90
C LEU A 13 8.87 -11.41 -4.05
N ALA A 14 7.79 -10.86 -4.58
CA ALA A 14 7.22 -11.28 -5.85
C ALA A 14 6.59 -10.09 -6.56
N ALA A 15 7.42 -9.28 -7.23
CA ALA A 15 6.94 -8.33 -8.24
C ALA A 15 6.32 -9.13 -9.40
N LEU A 16 5.01 -9.32 -9.34
CA LEU A 16 4.20 -9.98 -10.35
C LEU A 16 3.31 -8.91 -10.97
N VAL A 17 3.72 -8.36 -12.11
CA VAL A 17 2.89 -7.47 -12.93
C VAL A 17 1.75 -8.29 -13.54
N LEU A 18 0.60 -8.33 -12.85
CA LEU A 18 -0.65 -8.84 -13.39
C LEU A 18 -1.57 -7.65 -13.68
N GLY A 19 -1.55 -7.19 -14.92
CA GLY A 19 -2.61 -6.33 -15.43
C GLY A 19 -3.94 -7.09 -15.43
N VAL A 20 -4.74 -6.88 -14.40
CA VAL A 20 -6.15 -7.29 -14.35
C VAL A 20 -6.99 -6.03 -14.39
N VAL A 21 -7.68 -5.85 -15.51
CA VAL A 21 -8.71 -4.83 -15.70
C VAL A 21 -9.84 -5.11 -14.71
N GLY A 22 -9.97 -4.28 -13.68
CA GLY A 22 -10.99 -4.39 -12.63
C GLY A 22 -11.58 -3.04 -12.28
N ALA A 23 -12.52 -2.56 -13.09
CA ALA A 23 -13.30 -1.37 -12.77
C ALA A 23 -14.13 -1.59 -11.49
N GLY A 24 -13.63 -1.07 -10.36
CA GLY A 24 -14.35 -0.98 -9.09
C GLY A 24 -14.26 0.46 -8.58
N HIS A 25 -15.37 1.20 -8.63
CA HIS A 25 -15.46 2.56 -8.10
C HIS A 25 -15.24 2.54 -6.58
N ALA A 26 -14.02 2.80 -6.14
CA ALA A 26 -13.69 3.05 -4.75
C ALA A 26 -13.65 4.57 -4.56
N MET A 27 -14.82 5.22 -4.45
CA MET A 27 -14.95 6.63 -4.07
C MET A 27 -14.30 6.87 -2.69
N GLY A 28 -13.00 7.12 -2.70
CA GLY A 28 -12.14 7.21 -1.54
C GLY A 28 -10.78 7.77 -1.95
N PRO A 29 -9.94 8.18 -0.99
CA PRO A 29 -8.62 8.77 -1.25
C PRO A 29 -7.71 7.91 -2.16
N ALA A 30 -7.95 6.60 -2.24
CA ALA A 30 -7.30 5.71 -3.18
C ALA A 30 -7.49 6.13 -4.66
N GLU A 31 -8.68 6.58 -5.07
CA GLU A 31 -8.95 7.02 -6.45
C GLU A 31 -8.12 8.25 -6.88
N THR A 32 -7.65 9.05 -5.93
CA THR A 32 -6.80 10.22 -6.26
C THR A 32 -5.32 9.87 -6.41
N LEU A 33 -4.93 8.70 -5.89
CA LEU A 33 -3.57 8.18 -5.97
C LEU A 33 -3.42 7.25 -7.18
N ASP A 34 -4.46 6.45 -7.44
CA ASP A 34 -4.57 5.48 -8.54
C ASP A 34 -4.65 6.22 -9.88
N THR A 35 -3.48 6.48 -10.47
CA THR A 35 -3.36 7.33 -11.65
C THR A 35 -3.54 6.53 -12.93
N ASP A 36 -3.19 5.24 -12.90
CA ASP A 36 -3.35 4.34 -14.03
C ASP A 36 -4.70 3.59 -14.07
N GLY A 37 -5.45 3.63 -12.96
CA GLY A 37 -6.82 3.14 -12.86
C GLY A 37 -6.91 1.62 -12.77
N ASP A 38 -5.88 0.96 -12.25
CA ASP A 38 -5.85 -0.49 -12.06
C ASP A 38 -6.52 -0.95 -10.75
N GLY A 39 -6.89 -0.01 -9.89
CA GLY A 39 -7.54 -0.25 -8.61
C GLY A 39 -6.58 -0.53 -7.45
N LEU A 40 -5.27 -0.40 -7.69
CA LEU A 40 -4.20 -0.61 -6.74
C LEU A 40 -3.26 0.62 -6.73
N ILE A 41 -2.52 0.81 -5.64
CA ILE A 41 -1.56 1.90 -5.52
C ILE A 41 -0.14 1.35 -5.51
N SER A 42 0.60 1.69 -6.54
CA SER A 42 2.03 1.42 -6.60
C SER A 42 2.84 2.40 -5.75
N LEU A 43 4.07 2.01 -5.41
CA LEU A 43 5.03 2.89 -4.71
C LEU A 43 5.24 4.21 -5.47
N ALA A 44 5.28 4.15 -6.81
CA ALA A 44 5.48 5.34 -7.63
C ALA A 44 4.30 6.32 -7.49
N GLU A 45 3.07 5.81 -7.47
CA GLU A 45 1.85 6.62 -7.35
C GLU A 45 1.72 7.24 -5.96
N ILE A 46 1.96 6.46 -4.90
CA ILE A 46 1.90 7.03 -3.55
C ILE A 46 3.01 8.07 -3.33
N GLN A 47 4.17 7.94 -3.98
CA GLN A 47 5.23 8.96 -3.93
C GLN A 47 4.86 10.27 -4.64
N VAL A 48 3.91 10.25 -5.58
CA VAL A 48 3.40 11.49 -6.18
C VAL A 48 2.67 12.33 -5.15
N ALA A 49 1.86 11.71 -4.28
CA ALA A 49 1.14 12.42 -3.22
C ALA A 49 1.94 12.57 -1.93
N MET A 50 2.77 11.58 -1.61
CA MET A 50 3.62 11.50 -0.41
C MET A 50 5.08 11.26 -0.84
N PRO A 51 5.79 12.28 -1.34
CA PRO A 51 7.19 12.13 -1.78
C PRO A 51 8.15 11.74 -0.66
N GLY A 52 7.73 11.81 0.61
CA GLY A 52 8.48 11.29 1.75
C GLY A 52 8.32 9.79 2.00
N MET A 53 7.38 9.12 1.31
CA MET A 53 7.12 7.69 1.47
C MET A 53 8.33 6.88 1.02
N THR A 54 8.92 6.15 1.97
CA THR A 54 9.99 5.20 1.66
C THR A 54 9.43 3.85 1.25
N GLU A 55 10.22 3.07 0.51
CA GLU A 55 9.86 1.68 0.19
C GLU A 55 9.66 0.82 1.44
N ALA A 56 10.43 1.08 2.50
CA ALA A 56 10.28 0.36 3.77
C ALA A 56 8.95 0.67 4.48
N GLU A 57 8.47 1.90 4.38
CA GLU A 57 7.14 2.28 4.88
C GLU A 57 6.05 1.68 3.99
N PHE A 58 6.18 1.77 2.67
CA PHE A 58 5.26 1.15 1.72
C PHE A 58 5.08 -0.35 1.99
N LEU A 59 6.19 -1.09 2.13
CA LEU A 59 6.18 -2.52 2.48
C LEU A 59 5.65 -2.81 3.90
N ALA A 60 5.55 -1.80 4.77
CA ALA A 60 4.90 -1.94 6.07
C ALA A 60 3.37 -1.76 5.98
N LEU A 61 2.87 -1.12 4.92
CA LEU A 61 1.45 -1.02 4.60
C LEU A 61 0.96 -2.25 3.82
N ASP A 62 1.79 -2.75 2.88
CA ASP A 62 1.57 -3.92 2.03
C ASP A 62 1.54 -5.20 2.88
N SER A 63 0.35 -5.50 3.38
CA SER A 63 0.07 -6.61 4.29
C SER A 63 -0.10 -7.93 3.54
N THR A 64 -0.53 -7.86 2.28
CA THR A 64 -0.64 -8.98 1.34
C THR A 64 0.73 -9.40 0.80
N GLY A 65 1.68 -8.47 0.72
CA GLY A 65 3.04 -8.68 0.23
C GLY A 65 3.12 -8.83 -1.28
N ASP A 66 2.19 -8.24 -2.03
CA ASP A 66 2.18 -8.29 -3.49
C ASP A 66 2.88 -7.10 -4.16
N GLY A 67 3.35 -6.14 -3.36
CA GLY A 67 4.10 -4.97 -3.82
C GLY A 67 3.21 -3.83 -4.31
N LEU A 68 1.91 -3.89 -4.03
CA LEU A 68 0.90 -2.88 -4.32
C LEU A 68 0.06 -2.67 -3.05
N LEU A 69 -0.63 -1.52 -2.95
CA LEU A 69 -1.58 -1.27 -1.87
C LEU A 69 -2.99 -1.23 -2.42
N ASP A 70 -3.85 -2.11 -1.93
CA ASP A 70 -5.28 -2.05 -2.24
C ASP A 70 -6.02 -1.02 -1.35
N ALA A 71 -7.29 -0.77 -1.68
CA ALA A 71 -8.12 0.19 -0.96
C ALA A 71 -8.34 -0.18 0.52
N ASP A 72 -8.38 -1.48 0.85
CA ASP A 72 -8.55 -1.96 2.22
C ASP A 72 -7.26 -1.74 3.02
N GLU A 73 -6.09 -1.96 2.42
CA GLU A 73 -4.78 -1.70 3.04
C GLU A 73 -4.54 -0.21 3.29
N LEU A 74 -4.92 0.66 2.35
CA LEU A 74 -4.85 2.12 2.54
C LEU A 74 -5.81 2.58 3.64
N ALA A 75 -7.02 2.03 3.69
CA ALA A 75 -7.97 2.34 4.76
C ALA A 75 -7.44 1.90 6.13
N ALA A 76 -6.86 0.70 6.22
CA ALA A 76 -6.23 0.21 7.44
C ALA A 76 -5.04 1.07 7.86
N ALA A 77 -4.21 1.51 6.91
CA ALA A 77 -3.09 2.39 7.19
C ALA A 77 -3.54 3.79 7.66
N ALA A 78 -4.64 4.31 7.11
CA ALA A 78 -5.22 5.58 7.54
C ALA A 78 -5.82 5.49 8.96
N GLU A 79 -6.52 4.40 9.27
CA GLU A 79 -7.06 4.14 10.63
C GLU A 79 -5.93 3.97 11.65
N ALA A 80 -4.86 3.28 11.26
CA ALA A 80 -3.65 3.13 12.06
C ALA A 80 -2.84 4.44 12.22
N GLY A 81 -3.20 5.51 11.50
CA GLY A 81 -2.47 6.78 11.49
C GLY A 81 -1.07 6.68 10.88
N LEU A 82 -0.81 5.64 10.08
CA LEU A 82 0.45 5.46 9.34
C LEU A 82 0.50 6.39 8.13
N ILE A 83 -0.66 6.68 7.54
CA ILE A 83 -0.83 7.67 6.48
C ILE A 83 -1.89 8.68 6.87
N THR A 84 -1.67 9.94 6.51
CA THR A 84 -2.69 10.99 6.64
C THR A 84 -3.28 11.21 5.25
N LEU A 85 -4.45 10.62 5.01
CA LEU A 85 -5.25 10.90 3.81
C LEU A 85 -6.02 12.20 4.08
N GLY A 86 -5.38 13.32 3.75
CA GLY A 86 -5.86 14.69 4.00
C GLY A 86 -6.73 15.24 2.88
#